data_AF-A0AAW1BQ65-F1
#
_entry.id   AF-A0AAW1BQ65-F1
#
_cell.length_a   1.000
_cell.length_b   1.000
_cell.length_c   1.000
_cell.angle_alpha   90.00
_cell.angle_beta   90.00
_cell.angle_gamma   90.00
#
_symmetry.space_group_name_H-M   'P 1'
#
loop_
_entity.id
_entity.type
_entity.pdbx_description
1 polymer ?
#
loop_
_entity_poly.entity_id
_entity_poly.type
_entity_poly.pdbx_seq_one_letter_code
_entity_poly.pdbx_strand_id
1 'polypeptide(L)'
;MTEIEYNMWMLQFKNKILPEKDPRYQVVKKVVTHLTESNKDIPGFSEFTWTIHVVEEPNINAFVLPNGQVFVFTGLLSAVSDINQLSFILGHEIAHVILGHAAEKASLMHFLDFFSLILLTMIWAVCPQDSLAVIGQWIQSRFQELLFDMPYNRTLEAEADKVGLRFAAKACMDVRASSVFWQQMELAKTLHNEPQLPEWLSTHPSHENRAEQLDRLIPEALKIRESCNCPSLPEFPLASLEMGNFLWDSPLQLREKLLLPNFGRAVKNDFLKIVMIFIKDECS
;
A
#
# COMPACT_ATOMS: atom_id res chain seq x y z
N MET A 1 -14.12 -12.16 -12.14
CA MET A 1 -14.29 -11.24 -10.99
C MET A 1 -13.82 -9.84 -11.35
N THR A 2 -12.59 -9.69 -11.87
CA THR A 2 -11.98 -8.39 -12.25
C THR A 2 -12.78 -7.57 -13.25
N GLU A 3 -13.41 -8.18 -14.27
CA GLU A 3 -14.20 -7.42 -15.26
C GLU A 3 -15.51 -6.86 -14.68
N ILE A 4 -16.16 -7.60 -13.78
CA ILE A 4 -17.39 -7.15 -13.09
C ILE A 4 -17.05 -5.99 -12.16
N GLU A 5 -15.98 -6.13 -11.38
CA GLU A 5 -15.47 -5.09 -10.48
C GLU A 5 -15.09 -3.82 -11.25
N TYR A 6 -14.35 -3.96 -12.36
CA TYR A 6 -14.04 -2.84 -13.24
C TYR A 6 -15.31 -2.13 -13.75
N ASN A 7 -16.28 -2.88 -14.26
CA ASN A 7 -17.53 -2.30 -14.76
C ASN A 7 -18.30 -1.57 -13.65
N MET A 8 -18.27 -2.07 -12.41
CA MET A 8 -18.87 -1.40 -11.26
C MET A 8 -18.21 -0.05 -10.98
N TRP A 9 -16.87 0.01 -10.97
CA TRP A 9 -16.14 1.27 -10.79
C TRP A 9 -16.37 2.26 -11.92
N MET A 10 -16.41 1.77 -13.17
CA MET A 10 -16.73 2.60 -14.33
C MET A 10 -18.15 3.16 -14.28
N LEU A 11 -19.12 2.40 -13.76
CA LEU A 11 -20.48 2.88 -13.53
C LEU A 11 -20.52 3.92 -12.41
N GLN A 12 -19.82 3.66 -11.30
CA GLN A 12 -19.76 4.55 -10.14
C GLN A 12 -19.14 5.91 -10.50
N PHE A 13 -18.06 5.92 -11.28
CA PHE A 13 -17.30 7.12 -11.61
C PHE A 13 -17.58 7.66 -13.02
N LYS A 14 -18.57 7.14 -13.73
CA LYS A 14 -18.85 7.46 -15.15
C LYS A 14 -18.80 8.95 -15.50
N ASN A 15 -19.35 9.81 -14.64
CA ASN A 15 -19.44 11.26 -14.86
C ASN A 15 -18.34 12.06 -14.16
N LYS A 16 -17.40 11.39 -13.50
CA LYS A 16 -16.31 11.99 -12.72
C LYS A 16 -14.92 11.68 -13.30
N ILE A 17 -14.83 10.83 -14.32
CA ILE A 17 -13.56 10.52 -14.97
C ILE A 17 -13.14 11.71 -15.84
N LEU A 18 -11.93 12.21 -15.59
CA LEU A 18 -11.36 13.31 -16.35
C LEU A 18 -11.00 12.88 -17.77
N PRO A 19 -11.14 13.77 -18.76
CA PRO A 19 -10.74 13.47 -20.14
C PRO A 19 -9.22 13.34 -20.24
N GLU A 20 -8.74 12.56 -21.21
CA GLU A 20 -7.29 12.35 -21.39
C GLU A 20 -6.53 13.66 -21.63
N LYS A 21 -7.17 14.71 -22.16
CA LYS A 21 -6.54 16.01 -22.39
C LYS A 21 -6.30 16.82 -21.11
N ASP A 22 -6.86 16.42 -19.97
CA ASP A 22 -6.69 17.13 -18.70
C ASP A 22 -5.21 17.06 -18.25
N PRO A 23 -4.61 18.18 -17.81
CA PRO A 23 -3.23 18.18 -17.31
C PRO A 23 -2.98 17.18 -16.18
N ARG A 24 -3.95 16.99 -15.27
CA ARG A 24 -3.87 16.04 -14.15
C ARG A 24 -3.77 14.61 -14.67
N TYR A 25 -4.58 14.26 -15.66
CA TYR A 25 -4.50 12.98 -16.36
C TYR A 25 -3.14 12.78 -17.00
N GLN A 26 -2.62 13.79 -17.70
CA GLN A 26 -1.32 13.70 -18.38
C GLN A 26 -0.15 13.50 -17.40
N VAL A 27 -0.21 14.10 -16.22
CA VAL A 27 0.79 13.88 -15.15
C VAL A 27 0.74 12.42 -14.68
N VAL A 28 -0.45 11.92 -14.32
CA VAL A 28 -0.61 10.52 -13.87
C VAL A 28 -0.15 9.56 -14.97
N LYS A 29 -0.52 9.81 -16.22
CA LYS A 29 -0.08 9.02 -17.37
C LYS A 29 1.43 8.95 -17.49
N LYS A 30 2.11 10.08 -17.41
CA LYS A 30 3.58 10.11 -17.44
C LYS A 30 4.20 9.31 -16.31
N VAL A 31 3.69 9.44 -15.09
CA VAL A 31 4.22 8.71 -13.92
C VAL A 31 4.02 7.21 -14.06
N VAL A 32 2.80 6.76 -14.37
CA VAL A 32 2.50 5.33 -14.52
C VAL A 32 3.33 4.74 -15.67
N THR A 33 3.37 5.38 -16.84
CA THR A 33 4.19 4.91 -17.96
C THR A 33 5.67 4.84 -17.60
N HIS A 34 6.19 5.85 -16.91
CA HIS A 34 7.60 5.86 -16.50
C HIS A 34 7.90 4.74 -15.50
N LEU A 35 7.02 4.52 -14.51
CA LEU A 35 7.14 3.40 -13.57
C LEU A 35 7.09 2.05 -14.30
N THR A 36 6.16 1.87 -15.24
CA THR A 36 5.98 0.58 -15.91
C THR A 36 7.10 0.26 -16.88
N GLU A 37 7.59 1.25 -17.62
CA GLU A 37 8.73 1.07 -18.54
C GLU A 37 10.04 0.80 -17.79
N SER A 38 10.26 1.47 -16.66
CA SER A 38 11.46 1.30 -15.83
C SER A 38 11.50 -0.06 -15.11
N ASN A 39 10.37 -0.76 -15.03
CA ASN A 39 10.21 -2.03 -14.33
C ASN A 39 9.75 -3.17 -15.25
N LYS A 40 9.84 -2.99 -16.58
CA LYS A 40 9.35 -3.95 -17.59
C LYS A 40 10.05 -5.32 -17.54
N ASP A 41 11.24 -5.38 -16.95
CA ASP A 41 12.02 -6.59 -16.73
C ASP A 41 11.42 -7.51 -15.64
N ILE A 42 10.52 -6.96 -14.83
CA ILE A 42 9.82 -7.68 -13.77
C ILE A 42 8.58 -8.36 -14.36
N PRO A 43 8.40 -9.69 -14.18
CA PRO A 43 7.19 -10.39 -14.57
C PRO A 43 5.93 -9.73 -13.99
N GLY A 44 4.85 -9.69 -14.77
CA GLY A 44 3.62 -8.98 -14.43
C GLY A 44 3.55 -7.55 -14.99
N PHE A 45 4.64 -6.78 -15.04
CA PHE A 45 4.58 -5.42 -15.61
C PHE A 45 4.24 -5.40 -17.11
N SER A 46 4.79 -6.37 -17.84
CA SER A 46 4.59 -6.51 -19.29
C SER A 46 3.34 -7.35 -19.64
N GLU A 47 2.68 -7.95 -18.65
CA GLU A 47 1.52 -8.82 -18.83
C GLU A 47 0.19 -8.04 -18.80
N PHE A 48 0.21 -6.84 -18.20
CA PHE A 48 -0.97 -5.98 -18.08
C PHE A 48 -0.95 -4.82 -19.07
N THR A 49 -2.13 -4.53 -19.62
CA THR A 49 -2.36 -3.25 -20.30
C THR A 49 -2.75 -2.22 -19.25
N TRP A 50 -1.81 -1.34 -18.89
CA TRP A 50 -2.00 -0.29 -17.90
C TRP A 50 -2.94 0.80 -18.43
N THR A 51 -4.18 0.81 -17.93
CA THR A 51 -5.19 1.82 -18.29
C THR A 51 -5.42 2.74 -17.11
N ILE A 52 -5.45 4.05 -17.35
CA ILE A 52 -5.45 5.07 -16.30
C ILE A 52 -6.79 5.78 -16.30
N HIS A 53 -7.34 5.94 -15.10
CA HIS A 53 -8.58 6.67 -14.82
C HIS A 53 -8.29 7.68 -13.72
N VAL A 54 -8.42 8.98 -14.03
CA VAL A 54 -8.34 10.03 -13.00
C VAL A 54 -9.76 10.46 -12.65
N VAL A 55 -10.10 10.33 -11.38
CA VAL A 55 -11.45 10.56 -10.85
C VAL A 55 -11.48 11.89 -10.12
N GLU A 56 -12.39 12.77 -10.54
CA GLU A 56 -12.63 14.08 -9.94
C GLU A 56 -13.44 13.95 -8.64
N GLU A 57 -12.73 13.57 -7.58
CA GLU A 57 -13.22 13.42 -6.22
C GLU A 57 -12.19 14.00 -5.23
N PRO A 58 -12.63 14.64 -4.14
CA PRO A 58 -11.74 15.26 -3.16
C PRO A 58 -11.06 14.24 -2.22
N ASN A 59 -11.49 12.97 -2.22
CA ASN A 59 -10.91 11.93 -1.39
C ASN A 59 -9.43 11.69 -1.76
N ILE A 60 -8.57 11.54 -0.76
CA ILE A 60 -7.16 11.14 -0.94
C ILE A 60 -7.16 9.63 -1.12
N ASN A 61 -7.14 9.16 -2.37
CA ASN A 61 -7.10 7.73 -2.69
C ASN A 61 -6.49 7.44 -4.06
N ALA A 62 -5.95 6.23 -4.22
CA ALA A 62 -5.65 5.58 -5.48
C ALA A 62 -5.73 4.06 -5.27
N PHE A 63 -6.07 3.32 -6.32
CA PHE A 63 -6.01 1.87 -6.30
C PHE A 63 -5.77 1.30 -7.68
N VAL A 64 -5.24 0.08 -7.74
CA VAL A 64 -5.00 -0.63 -8.99
C VAL A 64 -5.70 -1.99 -8.95
N LEU A 65 -6.51 -2.25 -9.96
CA LEU A 65 -7.17 -3.54 -10.12
C LEU A 65 -6.21 -4.60 -10.67
N PRO A 66 -6.42 -5.90 -10.39
CA PRO A 66 -5.54 -6.98 -10.84
C PRO A 66 -5.42 -7.14 -12.38
N ASN A 67 -6.20 -6.41 -13.16
CA ASN A 67 -6.14 -6.36 -14.62
C ASN A 67 -5.46 -5.08 -15.17
N GLY A 68 -4.71 -4.35 -14.33
CA GLY A 68 -3.93 -3.18 -14.74
C GLY A 68 -4.74 -1.88 -14.86
N GLN A 69 -5.96 -1.83 -14.34
CA GLN A 69 -6.76 -0.59 -14.31
C GLN A 69 -6.36 0.25 -13.09
N VAL A 70 -5.80 1.43 -13.33
CA VAL A 70 -5.29 2.36 -12.34
C VAL A 70 -6.33 3.45 -12.11
N PHE A 71 -6.79 3.63 -10.87
CA PHE A 71 -7.68 4.71 -10.46
C PHE A 71 -6.95 5.68 -9.53
N VAL A 72 -6.98 6.97 -9.85
CA VAL A 72 -6.32 8.03 -9.07
C VAL A 72 -7.29 9.17 -8.81
N PHE A 73 -7.43 9.58 -7.56
CA PHE A 73 -8.40 10.61 -7.16
C PHE A 73 -7.73 11.98 -7.15
N THR A 74 -8.45 13.02 -7.54
CA THR A 74 -7.91 14.40 -7.53
C THR A 74 -7.51 14.89 -6.14
N GLY A 75 -8.15 14.38 -5.09
CA GLY A 75 -7.72 14.60 -3.72
C GLY A 75 -6.31 14.10 -3.44
N LEU A 76 -5.94 12.92 -3.95
CA LEU A 76 -4.57 12.41 -3.84
C LEU A 76 -3.57 13.32 -4.55
N LEU A 77 -3.91 13.75 -5.78
CA LEU A 77 -3.07 14.67 -6.55
C LEU A 77 -2.87 16.03 -5.86
N SER A 78 -3.80 16.42 -5.00
CA SER A 78 -3.72 17.67 -4.21
C SER A 78 -2.95 17.47 -2.90
N ALA A 79 -2.85 16.23 -2.41
CA ALA A 79 -2.14 15.89 -1.18
C ALA A 79 -0.64 15.64 -1.42
N VAL A 80 -0.26 15.10 -2.58
CA VAL A 80 1.14 14.88 -2.93
C VAL A 80 1.85 16.19 -3.25
N SER A 81 3.07 16.35 -2.73
CA SER A 81 3.89 17.54 -2.90
C SER A 81 4.68 17.54 -4.22
N ASP A 82 5.02 16.36 -4.74
CA ASP A 82 5.80 16.21 -5.97
C ASP A 82 5.55 14.89 -6.70
N ILE A 83 6.24 14.72 -7.83
CA ILE A 83 6.18 13.50 -8.64
C ILE A 83 6.82 12.29 -7.97
N ASN A 84 7.75 12.49 -7.02
CA ASN A 84 8.42 11.40 -6.31
C ASN A 84 7.46 10.73 -5.33
N GLN A 85 6.68 11.52 -4.58
CA GLN A 85 5.62 11.02 -3.69
C GLN A 85 4.56 10.28 -4.51
N LEU A 86 4.08 10.88 -5.60
CA LEU A 86 3.09 10.24 -6.47
C LEU A 86 3.63 8.92 -7.03
N SER A 87 4.89 8.88 -7.44
CA SER A 87 5.51 7.66 -7.98
C SER A 87 5.64 6.55 -6.94
N PHE A 88 5.96 6.89 -5.69
CA PHE A 88 5.98 5.91 -4.61
C PHE A 88 4.58 5.34 -4.34
N ILE A 89 3.55 6.19 -4.26
CA ILE A 89 2.16 5.74 -3.99
C ILE A 89 1.65 4.86 -5.12
N LEU A 90 1.88 5.23 -6.38
CA LEU A 90 1.50 4.39 -7.52
C LEU A 90 2.34 3.12 -7.59
N GLY A 91 3.62 3.18 -7.22
CA GLY A 91 4.47 1.99 -7.08
C GLY A 91 3.97 1.02 -6.01
N HIS A 92 3.47 1.53 -4.89
CA HIS A 92 2.83 0.78 -3.82
C HIS A 92 1.55 0.06 -4.30
N GLU A 93 0.69 0.78 -5.02
CA GLU A 93 -0.53 0.17 -5.59
C GLU A 93 -0.23 -0.89 -6.65
N ILE A 94 0.78 -0.65 -7.50
CA ILE A 94 1.24 -1.65 -8.47
C ILE A 94 1.84 -2.86 -7.73
N ALA A 95 2.55 -2.66 -6.62
CA ALA A 95 3.10 -3.75 -5.82
C ALA A 95 2.01 -4.66 -5.26
N HIS A 96 0.86 -4.13 -4.84
CA HIS A 96 -0.29 -4.96 -4.44
C HIS A 96 -0.75 -5.91 -5.55
N VAL A 97 -0.73 -5.45 -6.80
CA VAL A 97 -1.11 -6.27 -7.96
C VAL A 97 -0.05 -7.30 -8.29
N ILE A 98 1.22 -6.89 -8.38
CA ILE A 98 2.34 -7.77 -8.72
C ILE A 98 2.53 -8.88 -7.67
N LEU A 99 2.32 -8.56 -6.39
CA LEU A 99 2.39 -9.54 -5.29
C LEU A 99 1.12 -10.40 -5.17
N GLY A 100 0.05 -10.08 -5.90
CA GLY A 100 -1.20 -10.83 -5.86
C GLY A 100 -1.97 -10.68 -4.55
N HIS A 101 -1.78 -9.59 -3.80
CA HIS A 101 -2.41 -9.37 -2.49
C HIS A 101 -3.94 -9.46 -2.53
N ALA A 102 -4.57 -9.05 -3.63
CA ALA A 102 -6.03 -9.20 -3.81
C ALA A 102 -6.46 -10.67 -3.83
N ALA A 103 -5.71 -11.53 -4.53
CA ALA A 103 -5.98 -12.97 -4.59
C ALA A 103 -5.70 -13.65 -3.24
N GLU A 104 -4.65 -13.24 -2.54
CA GLU A 104 -4.32 -13.74 -1.20
C GLU A 104 -5.42 -13.38 -0.19
N LYS A 105 -5.89 -12.12 -0.19
CA LYS A 105 -7.02 -11.66 0.64
C LYS A 105 -8.30 -12.44 0.31
N ALA A 106 -8.63 -12.62 -0.97
CA ALA A 106 -9.81 -13.39 -1.38
C ALA A 106 -9.74 -14.86 -0.94
N SER A 107 -8.57 -15.49 -1.06
CA SER A 107 -8.35 -16.87 -0.60
C SER A 107 -8.53 -17.00 0.92
N LEU A 108 -7.98 -16.07 1.69
CA LEU A 108 -8.16 -16.02 3.14
C LEU A 108 -9.64 -15.85 3.51
N MET A 109 -10.36 -14.94 2.84
CA MET A 109 -11.79 -14.73 3.05
C MET A 109 -12.59 -16.00 2.80
N HIS A 110 -12.37 -16.68 1.67
CA HIS A 110 -13.05 -17.94 1.37
C HIS A 110 -12.73 -19.04 2.39
N PHE A 111 -11.49 -19.11 2.86
CA PHE A 111 -11.12 -20.05 3.92
C PHE A 111 -11.86 -19.77 5.22
N LEU A 112 -11.92 -18.50 5.63
CA LEU A 112 -12.62 -18.07 6.84
C LEU A 112 -14.12 -18.29 6.75
N ASP A 113 -14.75 -18.00 5.61
CA ASP A 113 -16.17 -18.27 5.38
C ASP A 113 -16.47 -19.77 5.45
N PHE A 114 -15.63 -20.59 4.82
CA PHE A 114 -15.78 -22.06 4.88
C PHE A 114 -15.61 -22.58 6.32
N PHE A 115 -14.61 -22.08 7.04
CA PHE A 115 -14.38 -22.46 8.43
C PHE A 115 -15.54 -22.02 9.34
N SER A 116 -16.04 -20.81 9.16
CA SER A 116 -17.21 -20.27 9.87
C SER A 116 -18.45 -21.15 9.64
N LEU A 117 -18.68 -21.58 8.38
CA LEU A 117 -19.80 -22.46 8.05
C LEU A 117 -19.70 -23.81 8.77
N ILE A 118 -18.50 -24.40 8.85
CA ILE A 118 -18.29 -25.66 9.60
C ILE A 118 -18.60 -25.45 11.07
N LEU A 119 -18.08 -24.39 11.68
CA LEU A 119 -18.31 -24.09 13.10
C LEU A 119 -19.80 -23.88 13.40
N LEU A 120 -20.49 -23.13 12.55
CA LEU A 120 -21.93 -22.89 12.68
C LEU A 120 -22.71 -24.20 12.55
N THR A 121 -22.33 -25.07 11.61
CA THR A 121 -22.96 -26.38 11.42
C THR A 121 -22.77 -27.30 12.64
N MET A 122 -21.57 -27.30 13.24
CA MET A 122 -21.28 -28.06 14.47
C MET A 122 -22.09 -27.55 15.66
N ILE A 123 -22.20 -26.23 15.82
CA ILE A 123 -23.02 -25.61 16.88
C ILE A 123 -24.49 -25.97 16.68
N TRP A 124 -25.01 -25.87 15.45
CA TRP A 124 -26.40 -26.19 15.13
C TRP A 124 -26.71 -27.67 15.37
N ALA A 125 -25.77 -28.58 15.09
CA ALA A 125 -25.93 -30.01 15.35
C ALA A 125 -26.09 -30.33 16.86
N VAL A 126 -25.50 -29.52 17.74
CA VAL A 126 -25.61 -29.67 19.20
C VAL A 126 -26.80 -28.87 19.77
N CYS A 127 -27.12 -27.72 19.18
CA CYS A 127 -28.20 -26.84 19.62
C CYS A 127 -28.96 -26.29 18.39
N PRO A 128 -30.03 -26.97 17.94
CA PRO A 128 -30.76 -26.61 16.72
C PRO A 128 -31.79 -25.49 16.98
N GLN A 129 -31.35 -24.38 17.58
CA GLN A 129 -32.19 -23.19 17.78
C GLN A 129 -31.89 -22.12 16.71
N ASP A 130 -32.94 -21.66 16.04
CA ASP A 130 -32.85 -20.65 14.98
C ASP A 130 -32.28 -19.30 15.45
N SER A 131 -32.31 -19.02 16.76
CA SER A 131 -31.70 -17.83 17.37
C SER A 131 -30.17 -17.79 17.22
N LEU A 132 -29.51 -18.94 17.03
CA LEU A 132 -28.06 -19.02 16.81
C LEU A 132 -27.65 -18.56 15.40
N ALA A 133 -28.55 -18.59 14.42
CA ALA A 133 -28.26 -18.12 13.06
C ALA A 133 -28.05 -16.60 13.02
N VAL A 134 -28.85 -15.84 13.78
CA VAL A 134 -28.72 -14.37 13.90
C VAL A 134 -27.42 -13.99 14.62
N ILE A 135 -27.05 -14.75 15.66
CA ILE A 135 -25.78 -14.57 16.37
C ILE A 135 -24.60 -14.92 15.44
N GLY A 136 -24.72 -16.00 14.66
CA GLY A 136 -23.71 -16.41 13.68
C GLY A 136 -23.45 -15.33 12.61
N GLN A 137 -24.51 -14.73 12.07
CA GLN A 137 -24.37 -13.61 11.12
C GLN A 137 -23.74 -12.37 11.76
N TRP A 138 -24.14 -12.03 12.98
CA TRP A 138 -23.55 -10.89 13.72
C TRP A 138 -22.07 -11.12 14.05
N ILE A 139 -21.70 -12.35 14.46
CA ILE A 139 -20.31 -12.73 14.69
C ILE A 139 -19.53 -12.66 13.37
N GLN A 140 -20.08 -13.19 12.28
CA GLN A 140 -19.41 -13.18 10.98
C GLN A 140 -19.15 -11.74 10.49
N SER A 141 -20.14 -10.84 10.55
CA SER A 141 -19.94 -9.45 10.17
C SER A 141 -18.89 -8.76 11.04
N ARG A 142 -18.88 -9.04 12.35
CA ARG A 142 -17.90 -8.48 13.28
C ARG A 142 -16.49 -9.02 13.06
N PHE A 143 -16.37 -10.30 12.68
CA PHE A 143 -15.11 -10.90 12.29
C PHE A 143 -14.57 -10.24 11.03
N GLN A 144 -15.41 -10.03 10.01
CA GLN A 144 -14.99 -9.37 8.76
C GLN A 144 -14.46 -7.94 8.98
N GLU A 145 -15.08 -7.16 9.86
CA GLU A 145 -14.54 -5.86 10.28
C GLU A 145 -13.17 -5.98 10.96
N LEU A 146 -13.00 -6.95 11.87
CA LEU A 146 -11.72 -7.21 12.54
C LEU A 146 -10.62 -7.65 11.57
N LEU A 147 -10.97 -8.29 10.44
CA LEU A 147 -10.00 -8.71 9.43
C LEU A 147 -9.26 -7.52 8.84
N PHE A 148 -9.90 -6.35 8.73
CA PHE A 148 -9.27 -5.14 8.18
C PHE A 148 -8.11 -4.64 9.06
N ASP A 149 -8.23 -4.74 10.39
CA ASP A 149 -7.21 -4.32 11.35
C ASP A 149 -6.16 -5.39 11.70
N MET A 150 -6.28 -6.60 11.13
CA MET A 150 -5.40 -7.71 11.49
C MET A 150 -3.92 -7.47 11.11
N PRO A 151 -2.97 -8.05 11.89
CA PRO A 151 -1.55 -8.05 11.57
C PRO A 151 -1.22 -8.57 10.16
N TYR A 152 -2.07 -9.44 9.62
CA TYR A 152 -1.92 -9.98 8.28
C TYR A 152 -2.01 -8.89 7.20
N ASN A 153 -3.02 -8.01 7.26
CA ASN A 153 -3.13 -6.90 6.31
C ASN A 153 -1.92 -5.97 6.40
N ARG A 154 -1.49 -5.66 7.62
CA ARG A 154 -0.32 -4.81 7.83
C ARG A 154 0.98 -5.44 7.30
N THR A 155 1.05 -6.77 7.24
CA THR A 155 2.17 -7.48 6.58
C THR A 155 2.12 -7.29 5.06
N LEU A 156 0.94 -7.37 4.44
CA LEU A 156 0.78 -7.10 3.00
C LEU A 156 1.14 -5.65 2.67
N GLU A 157 0.76 -4.70 3.53
CA GLU A 157 1.17 -3.30 3.41
C GLU A 157 2.69 -3.12 3.49
N ALA A 158 3.35 -3.79 4.44
CA ALA A 158 4.80 -3.76 4.57
C ALA A 158 5.54 -4.36 3.36
N GLU A 159 4.98 -5.42 2.78
CA GLU A 159 5.48 -6.05 1.55
C GLU A 159 5.31 -5.11 0.35
N ALA A 160 4.15 -4.47 0.22
CA ALA A 160 3.86 -3.50 -0.83
C ALA A 160 4.71 -2.22 -0.70
N ASP A 161 4.95 -1.71 0.52
CA ASP A 161 5.86 -0.57 0.77
C ASP A 161 7.27 -0.88 0.27
N LYS A 162 7.79 -2.07 0.62
CA LYS A 162 9.14 -2.50 0.25
C LYS A 162 9.29 -2.64 -1.26
N VAL A 163 8.33 -3.28 -1.90
CA VAL A 163 8.37 -3.51 -3.35
C VAL A 163 8.09 -2.23 -4.13
N GLY A 164 7.14 -1.40 -3.69
CA GLY A 164 6.85 -0.08 -4.26
C GLY A 164 8.06 0.86 -4.18
N LEU A 165 8.81 0.84 -3.07
CA LEU A 165 10.09 1.54 -2.96
C LEU A 165 11.11 1.08 -4.01
N ARG A 166 11.21 -0.23 -4.26
CA ARG A 166 12.09 -0.76 -5.32
C ARG A 166 11.65 -0.27 -6.70
N PHE A 167 10.36 -0.29 -6.99
CA PHE A 167 9.83 0.17 -8.28
C PHE A 167 10.12 1.66 -8.52
N ALA A 168 9.91 2.50 -7.49
CA ALA A 168 10.26 3.90 -7.52
C ALA A 168 11.78 4.12 -7.67
N ALA A 169 12.61 3.31 -7.00
CA ALA A 169 14.06 3.35 -7.12
C ALA A 169 14.54 3.03 -8.54
N LYS A 170 14.04 1.95 -9.15
CA LYS A 170 14.36 1.56 -10.55
C LYS A 170 13.90 2.62 -11.54
N ALA A 171 12.80 3.30 -11.25
CA ALA A 171 12.33 4.46 -12.02
C ALA A 171 13.10 5.76 -11.74
N CYS A 172 14.20 5.72 -10.99
CA CYS A 172 15.00 6.88 -10.64
C CYS A 172 14.21 8.01 -9.94
N MET A 173 13.21 7.66 -9.12
CA MET A 173 12.47 8.60 -8.26
C MET A 173 13.13 8.79 -6.89
N ASP A 174 13.02 9.99 -6.31
CA ASP A 174 13.54 10.26 -4.96
C ASP A 174 12.75 9.46 -3.91
N VAL A 175 13.27 8.28 -3.59
CA VAL A 175 12.65 7.35 -2.64
C VAL A 175 12.56 7.91 -1.22
N ARG A 176 13.28 8.99 -0.90
CA ARG A 176 13.19 9.69 0.39
C ARG A 176 11.84 10.39 0.55
N ALA A 177 11.15 10.69 -0.55
CA ALA A 177 9.83 11.29 -0.54
C ALA A 177 8.74 10.36 0.04
N SER A 178 8.99 9.04 0.07
CA SER A 178 8.04 8.03 0.56
C SER A 178 7.69 8.22 2.04
N SER A 179 8.70 8.36 2.92
CA SER A 179 8.49 8.55 4.35
C SER A 179 7.92 9.93 4.65
N VAL A 180 8.29 10.95 3.87
CA VAL A 180 7.74 12.31 3.97
C VAL A 180 6.24 12.32 3.74
N PHE A 181 5.73 11.61 2.72
CA PHE A 181 4.29 11.52 2.46
C PHE A 181 3.53 10.93 3.67
N TRP A 182 4.05 9.87 4.28
CA TRP A 182 3.43 9.27 5.46
C TRP A 182 3.44 10.20 6.66
N GLN A 183 4.53 10.92 6.90
CA GLN A 183 4.59 11.95 7.95
C GLN A 183 3.57 13.06 7.71
N GLN A 184 3.36 13.46 6.44
CA GLN A 184 2.32 14.44 6.08
C GLN A 184 0.91 13.93 6.43
N MET A 185 0.62 12.65 6.16
CA MET A 185 -0.67 12.05 6.48
C MET A 185 -0.89 11.90 8.00
N GLU A 186 0.13 11.52 8.76
CA GLU A 186 0.08 11.44 10.23
C GLU A 186 -0.12 12.84 10.85
N LEU A 187 0.56 13.85 10.32
CA LEU A 187 0.36 15.24 10.74
C LEU A 187 -1.04 15.74 10.41
N ALA A 188 -1.55 15.47 9.20
CA ALA A 188 -2.90 15.84 8.80
C ALA A 188 -3.96 15.21 9.72
N LYS A 189 -3.79 13.92 10.08
CA LYS A 189 -4.64 13.23 11.06
C LYS A 189 -4.64 13.93 12.42
N THR A 190 -3.47 14.40 12.88
CA THR A 190 -3.32 15.05 14.18
C THR A 190 -3.90 16.46 14.21
N LEU A 191 -3.73 17.23 13.13
CA LEU A 191 -4.15 18.63 13.05
C LEU A 191 -5.67 18.79 12.90
N HIS A 192 -6.32 17.88 12.17
CA HIS A 192 -7.71 18.10 11.79
C HIS A 192 -8.74 17.71 12.84
N ASN A 193 -8.40 16.97 13.91
CA ASN A 193 -9.37 16.44 14.90
C ASN A 193 -10.65 15.82 14.25
N GLU A 194 -10.56 15.50 12.96
CA GLU A 194 -11.68 15.05 12.14
C GLU A 194 -11.90 13.57 12.43
N PRO A 195 -13.14 13.14 12.70
CA PRO A 195 -13.46 11.72 12.86
C PRO A 195 -13.24 10.90 11.59
N GLN A 196 -13.03 11.53 10.43
CA GLN A 196 -12.78 10.84 9.16
C GLN A 196 -11.28 10.86 8.82
N LEU A 197 -10.64 9.71 9.05
CA LEU A 197 -9.33 9.42 8.48
C LEU A 197 -9.38 9.60 6.95
N PRO A 198 -8.34 10.18 6.32
CA PRO A 198 -8.18 10.12 4.86
C PRO A 198 -8.48 8.70 4.35
N GLU A 199 -9.21 8.60 3.23
CA GLU A 199 -9.62 7.32 2.62
C GLU A 199 -8.41 6.37 2.46
N TRP A 200 -7.28 6.91 1.98
CA TRP A 200 -6.00 6.20 1.90
C TRP A 200 -5.55 5.55 3.21
N LEU A 201 -5.68 6.23 4.36
CA LEU A 201 -5.32 5.67 5.67
C LEU A 201 -6.29 4.57 6.11
N SER A 202 -7.51 4.59 5.60
CA SER A 202 -8.54 3.59 5.89
C SER A 202 -8.36 2.33 5.03
N THR A 203 -8.04 2.49 3.75
CA THR A 203 -7.80 1.37 2.82
C THR A 203 -6.42 0.74 3.00
N HIS A 204 -5.44 1.51 3.48
CA HIS A 204 -4.06 1.08 3.76
C HIS A 204 -3.70 1.23 5.24
N PRO A 205 -4.30 0.41 6.13
CA PRO A 205 -4.07 0.52 7.56
C PRO A 205 -2.59 0.26 7.88
N SER A 206 -1.99 1.24 8.52
CA SER A 206 -0.57 1.22 8.86
C SER A 206 -0.31 0.53 10.21
N HIS A 207 0.91 -0.01 10.38
CA HIS A 207 1.49 -0.18 11.71
C HIS A 207 1.76 1.19 12.37
N GLU A 208 1.91 1.22 13.70
CA GLU A 208 2.56 2.36 14.35
C GLU A 208 3.96 2.52 13.72
N ASN A 209 4.28 3.75 13.27
CA ASN A 209 5.57 4.15 12.68
C ASN A 209 5.86 3.67 11.23
N ARG A 210 4.91 3.76 10.27
CA ARG A 210 5.20 3.45 8.84
C ARG A 210 6.34 4.27 8.27
N ALA A 211 6.37 5.56 8.62
CA ALA A 211 7.42 6.47 8.17
C ALA A 211 8.81 5.95 8.59
N GLU A 212 8.95 5.50 9.84
CA GLU A 212 10.19 4.90 10.34
C GLU A 212 10.54 3.60 9.62
N GLN A 213 9.54 2.77 9.30
CA GLN A 213 9.75 1.55 8.52
C GLN A 213 10.26 1.87 7.11
N LEU A 214 9.66 2.85 6.44
CA LEU A 214 10.12 3.31 5.12
C LEU A 214 11.54 3.88 5.21
N ASP A 215 11.85 4.67 6.24
CA ASP A 215 13.20 5.21 6.46
C ASP A 215 14.26 4.11 6.59
N ARG A 216 13.92 2.98 7.21
CA ARG A 216 14.81 1.80 7.29
C ARG A 216 15.04 1.12 5.94
N LEU A 217 14.11 1.26 5.00
CA LEU A 217 14.20 0.68 3.65
C LEU A 217 14.89 1.62 2.64
N ILE A 218 14.90 2.93 2.89
CA ILE A 218 15.53 3.94 2.02
C ILE A 218 16.98 3.57 1.63
N PRO A 219 17.88 3.16 2.55
CA PRO A 219 19.26 2.83 2.18
C PRO A 219 19.37 1.68 1.17
N GLU A 220 18.46 0.69 1.24
CA GLU A 220 18.40 -0.39 0.25
C GLU A 220 17.90 0.13 -1.10
N ALA A 221 16.86 0.96 -1.10
CA ALA A 221 16.32 1.57 -2.31
C ALA A 221 17.31 2.53 -2.99
N LEU A 222 18.13 3.26 -2.23
CA LEU A 222 19.20 4.10 -2.78
C LEU A 222 20.28 3.28 -3.51
N LYS A 223 20.64 2.09 -3.01
CA LYS A 223 21.56 1.19 -3.71
C LYS A 223 21.00 0.70 -5.04
N ILE A 224 19.68 0.49 -5.13
CA ILE A 224 19.02 0.13 -6.39
C ILE A 224 19.08 1.31 -7.38
N ARG A 225 18.89 2.55 -6.91
CA ARG A 225 19.10 3.72 -7.77
C ARG A 225 20.53 3.78 -8.32
N GLU A 226 21.51 3.49 -7.47
CA GLU A 226 22.93 3.45 -7.87
C GLU A 226 23.20 2.36 -8.90
N SER A 227 22.67 1.14 -8.69
CA SER A 227 22.82 0.03 -9.66
C SER A 227 22.15 0.34 -11.00
N CYS A 228 21.10 1.17 -10.99
CA CYS A 228 20.37 1.63 -12.16
C CYS A 228 20.99 2.87 -12.84
N ASN A 229 22.17 3.34 -12.40
CA ASN A 229 22.83 4.55 -12.92
C ASN A 229 21.92 5.80 -12.88
N CYS A 230 21.05 5.89 -11.88
CA CYS A 230 20.16 7.04 -11.73
C CYS A 230 20.96 8.33 -11.42
N PRO A 231 20.44 9.51 -11.82
CA PRO A 231 21.04 10.78 -11.43
C PRO A 231 21.19 10.92 -9.92
N SER A 232 22.25 11.60 -9.50
CA SER A 232 22.46 11.96 -8.09
C SER A 232 21.26 12.77 -7.60
N LEU A 233 20.76 12.41 -6.42
CA LEU A 233 19.71 13.16 -5.77
C LEU A 233 20.25 14.54 -5.35
N PRO A 234 19.41 15.59 -5.38
CA PRO A 234 19.80 16.87 -4.81
C PRO A 234 20.20 16.67 -3.34
N GLU A 235 21.28 17.33 -2.94
CA GLU A 235 21.62 17.46 -1.53
C GLU A 235 20.40 18.04 -0.82
N PHE A 236 19.97 17.39 0.26
CA PHE A 236 19.08 18.07 1.21
C PHE A 236 19.77 19.38 1.58
N PRO A 237 19.06 20.52 1.70
CA PRO A 237 19.66 21.70 2.30
C PRO A 237 20.00 21.38 3.76
N LEU A 238 21.19 20.85 3.98
CA LEU A 238 21.85 20.69 5.29
C LEU A 238 22.50 22.02 5.72
N ALA A 239 22.17 23.13 5.07
CA ALA A 239 22.65 24.45 5.42
C ALA A 239 21.58 25.19 6.24
N SER A 240 21.82 25.26 7.56
CA SER A 240 21.22 26.18 8.57
C SER A 240 20.40 25.60 9.73
N LEU A 241 20.55 24.31 10.05
CA LEU A 241 20.40 23.90 11.45
C LEU A 241 21.76 23.96 12.13
N GLU A 242 22.33 25.17 12.25
CA GLU A 242 23.20 25.42 13.39
C GLU A 242 22.36 25.10 14.64
N MET A 243 22.81 24.12 15.42
CA MET A 243 22.26 23.77 16.72
C MET A 243 22.45 24.95 17.70
N GLY A 244 21.66 26.00 17.51
CA GLY A 244 21.50 27.08 18.47
C GLY A 244 20.63 26.61 19.63
N ASN A 245 21.28 26.16 20.70
CA ASN A 245 20.80 26.29 22.08
C ASN A 245 19.33 25.91 22.35
N PHE A 246 18.92 24.69 22.02
CA PHE A 246 17.77 24.07 22.71
C PHE A 246 18.28 23.01 23.67
N LEU A 247 18.21 23.37 24.95
CA LEU A 247 18.67 22.65 26.12
C LEU A 247 18.01 21.25 26.19
N TRP A 248 18.83 20.20 26.10
CA TRP A 248 18.46 18.87 26.57
C TRP A 248 19.01 18.70 27.99
N ASP A 249 18.20 19.05 28.99
CA ASP A 249 18.37 18.52 30.34
C ASP A 249 17.36 17.39 30.55
N SER A 250 17.90 16.16 30.49
CA SER A 250 17.70 15.06 31.45
C SER A 250 17.34 13.69 30.81
N PRO A 251 17.93 12.57 31.30
CA PRO A 251 17.94 11.29 30.61
C PRO A 251 16.95 10.30 31.22
N LEU A 252 16.31 9.46 30.41
CA LEU A 252 15.71 8.21 30.88
C LEU A 252 15.92 7.10 29.84
N GLN A 253 16.83 6.21 30.21
CA GLN A 253 16.97 4.87 29.67
C GLN A 253 15.68 4.08 29.93
N LEU A 254 15.32 3.17 29.02
CA LEU A 254 14.97 1.79 29.38
C LEU A 254 14.91 0.91 28.12
N ARG A 255 15.85 -0.04 28.06
CA ARG A 255 15.77 -1.27 27.27
C ARG A 255 14.70 -2.16 27.90
N GLU A 256 13.89 -2.83 27.08
CA GLU A 256 13.55 -4.22 27.38
C GLU A 256 13.25 -5.04 26.12
N LYS A 257 13.85 -6.24 26.10
CA LYS A 257 13.64 -7.31 25.12
C LYS A 257 12.31 -8.00 25.43
N LEU A 258 11.52 -8.31 24.41
CA LEU A 258 10.56 -9.41 24.45
C LEU A 258 10.64 -10.25 23.17
N LEU A 259 11.17 -11.46 23.34
CA LEU A 259 11.15 -12.57 22.40
C LEU A 259 9.88 -13.37 22.65
N LEU A 260 9.07 -13.63 21.62
CA LEU A 260 8.04 -14.68 21.63
C LEU A 260 7.96 -15.35 20.24
N PRO A 261 7.47 -16.60 20.16
CA PRO A 261 8.06 -17.65 19.33
C PRO A 261 7.53 -17.70 17.89
N ASN A 262 8.42 -18.15 17.01
CA ASN A 262 8.14 -18.47 15.61
C ASN A 262 7.22 -19.69 15.49
N PHE A 263 6.01 -19.49 14.98
CA PHE A 263 5.20 -20.56 14.39
C PHE A 263 4.63 -20.05 13.06
N GLY A 264 4.96 -20.73 11.95
CA GLY A 264 4.35 -20.49 10.62
C GLY A 264 5.27 -19.97 9.50
N ARG A 265 6.58 -19.81 9.71
CA ARG A 265 7.51 -19.14 8.76
C ARG A 265 7.91 -19.96 7.52
N ALA A 266 7.53 -21.23 7.43
CA ALA A 266 8.12 -22.16 6.44
C ALA A 266 7.49 -22.10 5.03
N VAL A 267 6.20 -21.82 4.90
CA VAL A 267 5.50 -21.84 3.58
C VAL A 267 5.44 -20.44 2.95
N LYS A 268 5.33 -19.38 3.76
CA LYS A 268 5.22 -17.98 3.30
C LYS A 268 6.53 -17.41 2.72
N ASN A 269 7.67 -17.89 3.21
CA ASN A 269 8.97 -17.49 2.70
C ASN A 269 9.17 -17.89 1.24
N ASP A 270 8.52 -18.95 0.74
CA ASP A 270 8.82 -19.44 -0.60
C ASP A 270 8.06 -18.66 -1.69
N PHE A 271 6.84 -18.17 -1.46
CA PHE A 271 6.12 -17.35 -2.44
C PHE A 271 6.68 -15.91 -2.53
N LEU A 272 6.98 -15.29 -1.38
CA LEU A 272 7.66 -13.98 -1.35
C LEU A 272 9.09 -14.09 -1.91
N LYS A 273 9.80 -15.18 -1.62
CA LYS A 273 11.07 -15.47 -2.31
C LYS A 273 10.85 -15.65 -3.80
N ILE A 274 9.83 -16.37 -4.27
CA ILE A 274 9.60 -16.56 -5.71
C ILE A 274 9.38 -15.20 -6.41
N VAL A 275 8.55 -14.30 -5.89
CA VAL A 275 8.37 -12.96 -6.49
C VAL A 275 9.62 -12.10 -6.33
N MET A 276 10.27 -12.09 -5.16
CA MET A 276 11.53 -11.36 -4.96
C MET A 276 12.73 -11.94 -5.74
N ILE A 277 12.72 -13.23 -6.09
CA ILE A 277 13.71 -13.90 -6.94
C ILE A 277 13.64 -13.34 -8.37
N PHE A 278 12.47 -12.88 -8.81
CA PHE A 278 12.28 -12.28 -10.14
C PHE A 278 12.47 -10.76 -10.17
N ILE A 279 12.34 -10.06 -9.04
CA ILE A 279 12.71 -8.64 -8.95
C ILE A 279 14.23 -8.57 -8.80
N LYS A 280 14.95 -8.54 -9.93
CA LYS A 280 16.39 -8.25 -9.90
C LYS A 280 16.59 -6.84 -9.33
N ASP A 281 17.53 -6.73 -8.42
CA ASP A 281 18.00 -5.44 -7.86
C ASP A 281 18.86 -4.64 -8.84
N GLU A 282 19.05 -5.17 -10.04
CA GLU A 282 19.78 -4.56 -11.15
C GLU A 282 18.78 -4.10 -12.21
N CYS A 283 19.02 -2.93 -12.78
CA CYS A 283 18.29 -2.50 -13.98
C CYS A 283 18.87 -3.18 -15.23
N SER A 284 18.01 -3.39 -16.23
CA SER A 284 18.39 -3.96 -17.54
C SER A 284 19.01 -2.94 -18.47
#